data_AF-A0A810MNX1-F1
#
_entry.id   AF-A0A810MNX1-F1
#
_cell.length_a   1.000
_cell.length_b   1.000
_cell.length_c   1.000
_cell.angle_alpha   90.00
_cell.angle_beta   90.00
_cell.angle_gamma   90.00
#
_symmetry.space_group_name_H-M   'P 1'
#
loop_
_entity.id
_entity.type
_entity.pdbx_description
1 polymer ?
#
loop_
_entity_poly.entity_id
_entity_poly.type
_entity_poly.pdbx_seq_one_letter_code
_entity_poly.pdbx_strand_id
1 'polypeptide(L)'
;MSPNTNAAPTTTTAATVARTLANHPDGITVRDLAAEARVGQSTASKALAAMEADGTATRTPGPTNGNRKSADIWHPATTSATDEPTPADDATDAAPDATDEPASGDDATAATDEPTPGGDATDATPDAADEATPADDANGGGGADESALPEAPVSGAPVSGVPVSGVPVAPRQPDLKVLIMAGVLGGHPNGITADSAINESGLSVVMGDTILAAMEVAGVARRLPVDGDGNELWVIGDGDLATVDPANAPTHTTCPTCGHTRKIRRPSARRTTSTGRTSGEINSDGSAKLGKNELRNRVEAFMRDLGPGHEVTPGTVAREIGGRSPGAVRNGMDKLTGLGVLVLTREAPETYALADNPPAPTAEVRAFLAPPETDDTTADETATDEAAAAPVTA
;
A
#
# COMPACT_ATOMS: atom_id res chain seq x y z
N MET A 1 9.03 -15.76 -54.13
CA MET A 1 8.90 -16.50 -52.85
C MET A 1 10.21 -16.31 -52.10
N SER A 2 10.24 -15.33 -51.20
CA SER A 2 11.33 -15.14 -50.24
C SER A 2 10.67 -15.17 -48.86
N PRO A 3 11.07 -16.04 -47.92
CA PRO A 3 10.55 -16.00 -46.58
C PRO A 3 11.20 -14.84 -45.82
N ASN A 4 10.37 -14.02 -45.19
CA ASN A 4 10.78 -12.88 -44.38
C ASN A 4 11.12 -13.38 -42.97
N THR A 5 12.40 -13.35 -42.60
CA THR A 5 12.88 -13.62 -41.24
C THR A 5 12.64 -12.38 -40.39
N ASN A 6 11.70 -12.42 -39.43
CA ASN A 6 11.71 -11.45 -38.34
C ASN A 6 11.06 -12.02 -37.07
N ALA A 7 11.91 -12.49 -36.16
CA ALA A 7 11.58 -12.83 -34.78
C ALA A 7 12.63 -12.19 -33.85
N ALA A 8 12.16 -11.64 -32.72
CA ALA A 8 12.87 -11.16 -31.51
C ALA A 8 13.09 -9.64 -31.33
N PRO A 9 12.38 -9.05 -30.33
CA PRO A 9 12.97 -7.98 -29.51
C PRO A 9 13.04 -8.27 -27.99
N THR A 10 12.34 -9.27 -27.44
CA THR A 10 12.35 -9.58 -25.99
C THR A 10 13.69 -10.15 -25.50
N THR A 11 14.38 -10.89 -26.35
CA THR A 11 15.70 -11.46 -26.05
C THR A 11 16.75 -10.37 -25.82
N THR A 12 16.64 -9.21 -26.48
CA THR A 12 17.65 -8.15 -26.41
C THR A 12 17.74 -7.52 -25.03
N THR A 13 16.60 -7.25 -24.39
CA THR A 13 16.59 -6.65 -23.04
C THR A 13 17.10 -7.63 -21.98
N ALA A 14 16.63 -8.88 -22.00
CA ALA A 14 17.10 -9.90 -21.07
C ALA A 14 18.59 -10.21 -21.26
N ALA A 15 19.07 -10.30 -22.51
CA ALA A 15 20.49 -10.46 -22.82
C ALA A 15 21.33 -9.25 -22.38
N THR A 16 20.77 -8.04 -22.41
CA THR A 16 21.45 -6.83 -21.90
C THR A 16 21.60 -6.91 -20.39
N VAL A 17 20.53 -7.26 -19.66
CA VAL A 17 20.57 -7.45 -18.20
C VAL A 17 21.57 -8.55 -17.83
N ALA A 18 21.57 -9.68 -18.56
CA ALA A 18 22.51 -10.78 -18.33
C ALA A 18 23.96 -10.38 -18.57
N ARG A 19 24.24 -9.63 -19.66
CA ARG A 19 25.57 -9.10 -19.96
C ARG A 19 26.05 -8.13 -18.88
N THR A 20 25.20 -7.22 -18.44
CA THR A 20 25.54 -6.28 -17.37
C THR A 20 25.80 -7.03 -16.07
N LEU A 21 24.97 -8.00 -15.70
CA LEU A 21 25.19 -8.82 -14.50
C LEU A 21 26.52 -9.60 -14.56
N ALA A 22 26.89 -10.14 -15.73
CA ALA A 22 28.16 -10.83 -15.92
C ALA A 22 29.40 -9.93 -15.76
N ASN A 23 29.26 -8.61 -15.95
CA ASN A 23 30.33 -7.64 -15.71
C ASN A 23 30.50 -7.30 -14.21
N HIS A 24 29.60 -7.75 -13.34
CA HIS A 24 29.61 -7.50 -11.89
C HIS A 24 29.66 -8.80 -11.08
N PRO A 25 30.80 -9.52 -11.08
CA PRO A 25 30.93 -10.78 -10.33
C PRO A 25 30.79 -10.58 -8.82
N ASP A 26 31.18 -9.42 -8.30
CA ASP A 26 31.08 -9.05 -6.88
C ASP A 26 29.64 -8.80 -6.41
N GLY A 27 28.69 -8.75 -7.35
CA GLY A 27 27.27 -8.56 -7.11
C GLY A 27 26.80 -7.11 -7.25
N ILE A 28 25.54 -6.95 -7.65
CA ILE A 28 24.93 -5.65 -7.93
C ILE A 28 23.47 -5.59 -7.46
N THR A 29 22.98 -4.42 -7.06
CA THR A 29 21.57 -4.25 -6.71
C THR A 29 20.70 -4.12 -7.96
N VAL A 30 19.42 -4.46 -7.87
CA VAL A 30 18.46 -4.32 -9.00
C VAL A 30 18.41 -2.89 -9.54
N ARG A 31 18.52 -1.89 -8.65
CA ARG A 31 18.47 -0.47 -9.02
C ARG A 31 19.67 -0.07 -9.86
N ASP A 32 20.87 -0.47 -9.44
CA ASP A 32 22.11 -0.12 -10.11
C ASP A 32 22.23 -0.87 -11.43
N LEU A 33 21.86 -2.16 -11.44
CA LEU A 33 21.77 -2.97 -12.65
C LEU A 33 20.83 -2.35 -13.69
N ALA A 34 19.65 -1.89 -13.26
CA ALA A 34 18.67 -1.25 -14.15
C ALA A 34 19.20 0.06 -14.75
N ALA A 35 19.88 0.88 -13.94
CA ALA A 35 20.49 2.12 -14.40
C ALA A 35 21.60 1.88 -15.43
N GLU A 36 22.48 0.90 -15.18
CA GLU A 36 23.59 0.58 -16.07
C GLU A 36 23.14 -0.11 -17.37
N ALA A 37 22.18 -1.04 -17.28
CA ALA A 37 21.57 -1.67 -18.45
C ALA A 37 20.62 -0.72 -19.22
N ARG A 38 20.33 0.48 -18.69
CA ARG A 38 19.37 1.45 -19.23
C ARG A 38 17.98 0.84 -19.45
N VAL A 39 17.51 0.06 -18.48
CA VAL A 39 16.18 -0.59 -18.48
C VAL A 39 15.37 -0.15 -17.27
N GLY A 40 14.04 -0.27 -17.34
CA GLY A 40 13.17 -0.03 -16.19
C GLY A 40 13.44 -1.03 -15.06
N GLN A 41 13.35 -0.58 -13.79
CA GLN A 41 13.60 -1.44 -12.62
C GLN A 41 12.70 -2.68 -12.57
N SER A 42 11.43 -2.56 -12.94
CA SER A 42 10.50 -3.70 -13.02
C SER A 42 10.93 -4.72 -14.07
N THR A 43 11.49 -4.27 -15.20
CA THR A 43 12.00 -5.14 -16.27
C THR A 43 13.26 -5.86 -15.82
N ALA A 44 14.20 -5.16 -15.17
CA ALA A 44 15.39 -5.77 -14.57
C ALA A 44 15.01 -6.82 -13.50
N SER A 45 14.07 -6.49 -12.62
CA SER A 45 13.57 -7.41 -11.58
C SER A 45 12.98 -8.69 -12.18
N LYS A 46 12.18 -8.56 -13.24
CA LYS A 46 11.55 -9.70 -13.93
C LYS A 46 12.59 -10.56 -14.66
N ALA A 47 13.59 -9.94 -15.31
CA ALA A 47 14.66 -10.66 -15.97
C ALA A 47 15.53 -11.43 -14.97
N LEU A 48 15.89 -10.81 -13.83
CA LEU A 48 16.64 -11.48 -12.76
C LEU A 48 15.89 -12.65 -12.15
N ALA A 49 14.57 -12.53 -11.93
CA ALA A 49 13.75 -13.65 -11.45
C ALA A 49 13.70 -14.82 -12.45
N ALA A 50 13.69 -14.53 -13.76
CA ALA A 50 13.81 -15.57 -14.79
C ALA A 50 15.20 -16.22 -14.78
N MET A 51 16.27 -15.41 -14.70
CA MET A 51 17.65 -15.91 -14.60
C MET A 51 17.91 -16.75 -13.34
N GLU A 52 17.27 -16.42 -12.22
CA GLU A 52 17.29 -17.22 -10.99
C GLU A 52 16.63 -18.58 -11.21
N ALA A 53 15.47 -18.61 -11.88
CA ALA A 53 14.77 -19.84 -12.22
C ALA A 53 15.56 -20.72 -13.20
N ASP A 54 16.28 -20.11 -14.14
CA ASP A 54 17.17 -20.79 -15.09
C ASP A 54 18.53 -21.18 -14.47
N GLY A 55 18.79 -20.81 -13.21
CA GLY A 55 20.06 -21.08 -12.53
C GLY A 55 21.26 -20.29 -13.06
N THR A 56 21.03 -19.22 -13.82
CA THR A 56 22.07 -18.35 -14.40
C THR A 56 22.40 -17.13 -13.55
N ALA A 57 21.59 -16.82 -12.54
CA ALA A 57 21.85 -15.81 -11.53
C ALA A 57 21.51 -16.34 -10.13
N THR A 58 22.20 -15.83 -9.11
CA THR A 58 21.91 -16.12 -7.71
C THR A 58 21.62 -14.83 -6.94
N ARG A 59 20.69 -14.91 -5.99
CA ARG A 59 20.28 -13.79 -5.14
C ARG A 59 20.77 -13.98 -3.72
N THR A 60 21.50 -12.98 -3.20
CA THR A 60 21.86 -12.87 -1.79
C THR A 60 20.90 -11.88 -1.13
N PRO A 61 19.99 -12.34 -0.24
CA PRO A 61 19.07 -11.44 0.46
C PRO A 61 19.84 -10.39 1.27
N GLY A 62 19.46 -9.12 1.14
CA GLY A 62 20.10 -8.05 1.89
C GLY A 62 19.93 -8.22 3.40
N PRO A 63 20.95 -7.89 4.23
CA PRO A 63 20.80 -7.97 5.68
C PRO A 63 19.68 -7.05 6.16
N THR A 64 18.88 -7.53 7.11
CA THR A 64 17.82 -6.73 7.73
C THR A 64 18.47 -5.81 8.77
N ASN A 65 18.89 -4.62 8.35
CA ASN A 65 19.47 -3.62 9.24
C ASN A 65 18.34 -2.80 9.90
N GLY A 66 17.76 -3.35 10.96
CA GLY A 66 16.66 -2.73 11.70
C GLY A 66 15.35 -2.68 10.91
N ASN A 67 14.68 -1.52 10.91
CA ASN A 67 13.34 -1.36 10.33
C ASN A 67 13.33 -1.13 8.80
N ARG A 68 14.50 -1.17 8.13
CA ARG A 68 14.60 -1.05 6.67
C ARG A 68 15.30 -2.29 6.12
N LYS A 69 14.65 -2.95 5.16
CA LYS A 69 15.27 -4.06 4.41
C LYS A 69 16.27 -3.46 3.42
N SER A 70 17.53 -3.90 3.51
CA SER A 70 18.53 -3.59 2.47
C SER A 70 18.11 -4.24 1.15
N ALA A 71 18.50 -3.66 0.02
CA ALA A 71 18.23 -4.24 -1.29
C ALA A 71 18.95 -5.59 -1.44
N ASP A 72 18.35 -6.50 -2.20
CA ASP A 72 18.96 -7.78 -2.54
C ASP A 72 20.13 -7.59 -3.52
N ILE A 73 21.21 -8.35 -3.31
CA ILE A 73 22.41 -8.34 -4.16
C ILE A 73 22.33 -9.54 -5.10
N TRP A 74 22.53 -9.30 -6.40
CA TRP A 74 22.45 -10.31 -7.44
C TRP A 74 23.83 -10.60 -8.02
N HIS A 75 24.16 -11.88 -8.20
CA HIS A 75 25.43 -12.35 -8.76
C HIS A 75 25.18 -13.22 -10.00
N PRO A 76 26.11 -13.26 -10.97
CA PRO A 76 26.09 -14.28 -12.01
C PRO A 76 26.33 -15.66 -11.38
N ALA A 77 25.60 -16.68 -11.82
CA ALA A 77 25.90 -18.05 -11.40
C ALA A 77 27.31 -18.40 -11.88
N THR A 78 28.23 -18.62 -10.95
CA THR A 78 29.55 -19.13 -11.30
C THR A 78 29.32 -20.56 -11.74
N THR A 79 29.46 -20.84 -13.04
CA THR A 79 29.60 -22.20 -13.52
C THR A 79 30.88 -22.74 -12.90
N SER A 80 30.77 -23.35 -11.73
CA SER A 80 31.85 -24.12 -11.12
C SER A 80 32.14 -25.28 -12.06
N ALA A 81 33.04 -25.04 -13.01
CA ALA A 81 33.70 -26.08 -13.78
C ALA A 81 34.63 -26.84 -12.82
N THR A 82 34.05 -27.72 -12.02
CA THR A 82 34.75 -28.73 -11.23
C THR A 82 33.88 -29.96 -11.21
N ASP A 83 33.72 -30.57 -12.38
CA ASP A 83 33.55 -32.02 -12.50
C ASP A 83 34.85 -32.53 -13.11
N GLU A 84 35.78 -32.89 -12.22
CA GLU A 84 36.94 -33.71 -12.54
C GLU A 84 36.41 -35.15 -12.70
N PRO A 85 36.50 -35.76 -13.89
CA PRO A 85 35.95 -37.10 -14.11
C PRO A 85 36.80 -38.11 -13.37
N THR A 86 36.26 -38.65 -12.27
CA THR A 86 36.79 -39.87 -11.65
C THR A 86 36.49 -41.05 -12.57
N PRO A 87 37.50 -41.83 -13.03
CA PRO A 87 37.25 -43.05 -13.78
C PRO A 87 36.97 -44.18 -12.78
N ALA A 88 35.84 -44.86 -12.95
CA ALA A 88 35.67 -46.21 -12.43
C ALA A 88 34.70 -46.99 -13.30
N ASP A 89 35.12 -48.22 -13.54
CA ASP A 89 34.69 -49.15 -14.55
C ASP A 89 33.27 -49.72 -14.41
N ASP A 90 32.83 -50.18 -15.58
CA ASP A 90 32.12 -51.43 -15.87
C ASP A 90 30.59 -51.56 -15.77
N ALA A 91 30.05 -51.77 -16.98
CA ALA A 91 29.08 -52.79 -17.38
C ALA A 91 27.60 -52.65 -16.99
N THR A 92 26.78 -52.46 -18.04
CA THR A 92 25.62 -53.30 -18.46
C THR A 92 24.61 -52.36 -19.16
N ASP A 93 24.70 -52.20 -20.47
CA ASP A 93 23.93 -52.97 -21.47
C ASP A 93 22.41 -52.89 -21.28
N ALA A 94 21.77 -51.93 -21.96
CA ALA A 94 20.49 -52.12 -22.65
C ALA A 94 20.22 -50.95 -23.62
N ALA A 95 19.87 -51.34 -24.84
CA ALA A 95 19.74 -50.55 -26.06
C ALA A 95 18.52 -49.58 -26.08
N PRO A 96 18.43 -48.69 -27.08
CA PRO A 96 17.55 -47.52 -27.10
C PRO A 96 16.23 -47.79 -27.81
N ASP A 97 15.20 -46.99 -27.49
CA ASP A 97 14.06 -46.82 -28.38
C ASP A 97 13.70 -45.34 -28.54
N ALA A 98 13.48 -44.98 -29.79
CA ALA A 98 13.28 -43.63 -30.29
C ALA A 98 11.79 -43.39 -30.53
N THR A 99 11.27 -42.23 -30.15
CA THR A 99 10.03 -41.63 -30.70
C THR A 99 10.07 -40.15 -30.31
N ASP A 100 10.52 -39.26 -31.18
CA ASP A 100 9.78 -38.57 -32.27
C ASP A 100 8.70 -37.58 -31.76
N GLU A 101 8.88 -36.33 -32.19
CA GLU A 101 8.10 -35.09 -31.99
C GLU A 101 6.73 -35.14 -32.75
N PRO A 102 5.95 -34.05 -32.94
CA PRO A 102 5.62 -32.85 -32.14
C PRO A 102 4.10 -32.51 -32.15
N ALA A 103 3.64 -31.51 -31.37
CA ALA A 103 2.54 -30.57 -31.70
C ALA A 103 2.32 -29.58 -30.53
N SER A 104 2.47 -28.25 -30.66
CA SER A 104 1.72 -27.23 -31.43
C SER A 104 0.54 -26.61 -30.66
N GLY A 105 0.48 -25.28 -30.65
CA GLY A 105 -0.58 -24.40 -30.09
C GLY A 105 0.04 -23.30 -29.21
N ASP A 106 0.56 -22.18 -29.71
CA ASP A 106 -0.07 -21.14 -30.54
C ASP A 106 -1.28 -20.48 -29.85
N ASP A 107 -1.02 -19.39 -29.12
CA ASP A 107 -1.96 -18.25 -29.06
C ASP A 107 -1.19 -16.96 -28.69
N ALA A 108 -0.90 -16.17 -29.72
CA ALA A 108 -0.33 -14.84 -29.62
C ALA A 108 -1.43 -13.82 -29.90
N THR A 109 -1.67 -12.89 -28.98
CA THR A 109 -2.40 -11.65 -29.29
C THR A 109 -1.50 -10.43 -29.07
N ALA A 110 -1.49 -9.61 -30.11
CA ALA A 110 -0.53 -8.57 -30.43
C ALA A 110 -0.61 -7.32 -29.56
N ALA A 111 0.52 -6.60 -29.55
CA ALA A 111 0.73 -5.29 -28.97
C ALA A 111 0.06 -4.16 -29.78
N THR A 112 -0.16 -3.03 -29.14
CA THR A 112 -0.19 -1.72 -29.81
C THR A 112 0.70 -0.78 -29.02
N ASP A 113 1.81 -0.42 -29.64
CA ASP A 113 2.77 0.59 -29.21
C ASP A 113 2.76 1.66 -30.31
N GLU A 114 2.52 2.93 -29.96
CA GLU A 114 2.75 4.07 -30.85
C GLU A 114 3.67 5.09 -30.17
N PRO A 115 4.52 5.79 -30.94
CA PRO A 115 5.66 6.53 -30.44
C PRO A 115 5.32 8.00 -30.18
N THR A 116 6.11 8.70 -29.36
CA THR A 116 6.16 10.18 -29.41
C THR A 116 7.58 10.69 -29.05
N PRO A 117 8.09 11.71 -29.78
CA PRO A 117 9.50 12.04 -29.86
C PRO A 117 9.97 13.05 -28.79
N GLY A 118 11.29 13.15 -28.65
CA GLY A 118 11.96 14.11 -27.78
C GLY A 118 11.87 15.56 -28.26
N GLY A 119 12.05 16.47 -27.31
CA GLY A 119 12.25 17.90 -27.50
C GLY A 119 13.18 18.42 -26.40
N ASP A 120 14.25 19.07 -26.85
CA ASP A 120 15.47 19.47 -26.17
C ASP A 120 15.40 20.93 -25.64
N ALA A 121 16.28 21.22 -24.67
CA ALA A 121 16.92 22.48 -24.26
C ALA A 121 16.16 23.84 -24.11
N THR A 122 16.38 24.49 -22.96
CA THR A 122 17.00 25.84 -22.74
C THR A 122 16.89 26.16 -21.22
N ASP A 123 17.94 26.23 -20.41
CA ASP A 123 19.05 27.19 -20.30
C ASP A 123 18.64 28.67 -20.11
N ALA A 124 18.77 29.18 -18.88
CA ALA A 124 19.42 30.47 -18.55
C ALA A 124 19.27 30.83 -17.03
N THR A 125 20.40 30.90 -16.35
CA THR A 125 20.70 31.62 -15.09
C THR A 125 21.14 33.07 -15.45
N PRO A 126 20.89 34.13 -14.62
CA PRO A 126 21.86 34.63 -13.62
C PRO A 126 21.18 35.09 -12.29
N ASP A 127 21.75 34.84 -11.11
CA ASP A 127 22.88 35.51 -10.41
C ASP A 127 22.51 36.88 -9.79
N ALA A 128 22.63 36.98 -8.46
CA ALA A 128 22.94 38.20 -7.72
C ALA A 128 23.44 37.87 -6.30
N ALA A 129 24.61 38.43 -6.03
CA ALA A 129 25.54 38.29 -4.92
C ALA A 129 25.14 38.92 -3.56
N ASP A 130 26.10 38.80 -2.63
CA ASP A 130 26.42 39.69 -1.49
C ASP A 130 25.66 39.50 -0.17
N GLU A 131 26.27 39.61 1.02
CA GLU A 131 27.67 39.64 1.48
C GLU A 131 27.63 39.54 3.03
N ALA A 132 28.78 39.19 3.62
CA ALA A 132 29.27 39.60 4.94
C ALA A 132 28.61 39.08 6.26
N THR A 133 29.35 38.18 6.91
CA THR A 133 29.54 38.09 8.37
C THR A 133 30.16 39.38 8.95
N PRO A 134 29.93 39.71 10.24
CA PRO A 134 30.99 39.43 11.21
C PRO A 134 30.51 38.97 12.61
N ALA A 135 31.49 38.47 13.36
CA ALA A 135 31.50 38.12 14.77
C ALA A 135 31.10 39.27 15.70
N ASP A 136 30.65 38.99 16.93
CA ASP A 136 31.49 38.92 18.14
C ASP A 136 30.63 38.81 19.42
N ASP A 137 31.31 38.47 20.50
CA ASP A 137 31.03 38.70 21.91
C ASP A 137 30.41 37.62 22.80
N ALA A 138 31.27 37.28 23.76
CA ALA A 138 31.18 36.36 24.86
C ALA A 138 30.52 36.99 26.10
N ASN A 139 29.88 36.15 26.92
CA ASN A 139 29.79 36.29 28.38
C ASN A 139 29.23 34.94 28.90
N GLY A 140 29.81 34.18 29.82
CA GLY A 140 30.64 34.52 30.97
C GLY A 140 29.89 34.11 32.24
N GLY A 141 30.43 33.14 32.99
CA GLY A 141 30.22 33.06 34.44
C GLY A 141 29.41 31.87 35.00
N GLY A 142 30.13 30.85 35.45
CA GLY A 142 30.31 30.65 36.90
C GLY A 142 29.40 29.67 37.64
N GLY A 143 30.03 28.85 38.49
CA GLY A 143 29.45 28.48 39.79
C GLY A 143 29.34 26.98 40.06
N ALA A 144 30.29 26.48 40.84
CA ALA A 144 30.30 25.17 41.49
C ALA A 144 29.29 25.06 42.66
N ASP A 145 28.91 23.83 43.02
CA ASP A 145 28.68 23.27 44.38
C ASP A 145 28.00 21.90 44.17
N GLU A 146 28.58 20.71 44.37
CA GLU A 146 29.24 20.13 45.54
C GLU A 146 28.50 20.32 46.86
N SER A 147 27.52 19.44 47.14
CA SER A 147 27.19 19.07 48.52
C SER A 147 26.54 17.70 48.60
N ALA A 148 27.19 16.85 49.40
CA ALA A 148 26.85 15.48 49.72
C ALA A 148 25.88 15.39 50.92
N LEU A 149 25.01 14.37 50.89
CA LEU A 149 24.60 13.43 51.98
C LEU A 149 24.04 14.00 53.32
N PRO A 150 23.10 13.32 54.03
CA PRO A 150 23.30 11.95 54.52
C PRO A 150 22.08 11.00 54.66
N GLU A 151 22.41 9.74 54.94
CA GLU A 151 21.54 8.60 55.25
C GLU A 151 20.95 8.59 56.69
N ALA A 152 19.95 7.70 56.86
CA ALA A 152 19.54 6.92 58.06
C ALA A 152 18.29 7.41 58.86
N PRO A 153 17.62 6.60 59.71
CA PRO A 153 17.39 5.13 59.72
C PRO A 153 15.94 4.66 60.15
N VAL A 154 15.69 3.34 60.01
CA VAL A 154 14.90 2.36 60.83
C VAL A 154 13.36 2.41 61.03
N SER A 155 12.73 1.29 60.61
CA SER A 155 11.99 0.27 61.38
C SER A 155 10.68 0.59 62.15
N GLY A 156 9.60 -0.11 61.76
CA GLY A 156 8.40 -0.37 62.55
C GLY A 156 7.43 -1.35 61.85
N ALA A 157 7.19 -2.51 62.45
CA ALA A 157 6.21 -3.56 62.08
C ALA A 157 5.39 -3.95 63.34
N PRO A 158 4.38 -4.85 63.30
CA PRO A 158 3.43 -5.25 62.25
C PRO A 158 1.95 -5.14 62.73
N VAL A 159 0.97 -5.10 61.81
CA VAL A 159 -0.41 -5.55 62.13
C VAL A 159 -0.92 -6.52 61.09
N SER A 160 -1.52 -7.58 61.60
CA SER A 160 -1.84 -8.84 60.96
C SER A 160 -3.24 -8.82 60.34
N GLY A 161 -3.35 -9.36 59.11
CA GLY A 161 -4.49 -10.19 58.73
C GLY A 161 -5.52 -9.61 57.76
N VAL A 162 -5.26 -9.69 56.44
CA VAL A 162 -6.25 -9.94 55.36
C VAL A 162 -5.50 -10.57 54.17
N PRO A 163 -6.02 -11.61 53.48
CA PRO A 163 -5.27 -12.39 52.49
C PRO A 163 -4.88 -11.63 51.22
N VAL A 164 -3.66 -11.91 50.78
CA VAL A 164 -2.99 -11.48 49.56
C VAL A 164 -3.67 -12.05 48.32
N SER A 165 -4.05 -11.18 47.39
CA SER A 165 -3.83 -11.42 45.95
C SER A 165 -3.74 -10.08 45.20
N GLY A 166 -2.87 -9.20 45.68
CA GLY A 166 -2.45 -8.00 44.98
C GLY A 166 -0.93 -8.02 44.93
N VAL A 167 -0.36 -8.66 43.91
CA VAL A 167 1.06 -8.43 43.58
C VAL A 167 1.17 -6.92 43.34
N PRO A 168 2.03 -6.17 44.05
CA PRO A 168 2.24 -4.77 43.75
C PRO A 168 2.73 -4.71 42.31
N VAL A 169 1.86 -4.23 41.42
CA VAL A 169 2.23 -3.97 40.03
C VAL A 169 3.30 -2.90 40.13
N ALA A 170 4.55 -3.30 39.89
CA ALA A 170 5.66 -2.36 39.84
C ALA A 170 5.27 -1.19 38.94
N PRO A 171 5.63 0.07 39.30
CA PRO A 171 5.27 1.23 38.50
C PRO A 171 5.71 0.97 37.07
N ARG A 172 4.73 0.91 36.15
CA ARG A 172 5.01 0.72 34.74
C ARG A 172 5.81 1.94 34.31
N GLN A 173 7.01 1.71 33.78
CA GLN A 173 7.73 2.82 33.17
C GLN A 173 6.89 3.31 31.98
N PRO A 174 6.70 4.64 31.84
CA PRO A 174 5.96 5.20 30.72
C PRO A 174 6.63 4.78 29.41
N ASP A 175 5.83 4.47 28.40
CA ASP A 175 6.34 4.11 27.06
C ASP A 175 7.22 5.27 26.54
N LEU A 176 8.38 4.95 25.98
CA LEU A 176 9.31 5.94 25.43
C LEU A 176 8.61 6.92 24.46
N LYS A 177 7.64 6.46 23.67
CA LYS A 177 6.90 7.31 22.75
C LYS A 177 6.01 8.32 23.47
N VAL A 178 5.45 7.94 24.61
CA VAL A 178 4.67 8.84 25.47
C VAL A 178 5.59 9.91 26.06
N LEU A 179 6.79 9.53 26.50
CA LEU A 179 7.79 10.49 26.99
C LEU A 179 8.25 11.47 25.90
N ILE A 180 8.47 10.99 24.67
CA ILE A 180 8.83 11.86 23.54
C ILE A 180 7.70 12.86 23.25
N MET A 181 6.45 12.39 23.14
CA MET A 181 5.31 13.28 22.89
C MET A 181 5.10 14.28 24.05
N ALA A 182 5.27 13.86 25.30
CA ALA A 182 5.20 14.74 26.46
C ALA A 182 6.30 15.80 26.45
N GLY A 183 7.52 15.45 26.04
CA GLY A 183 8.62 16.41 25.86
C GLY A 183 8.31 17.48 24.82
N VAL A 184 7.74 17.07 23.67
CA VAL A 184 7.27 18.01 22.64
C VAL A 184 6.20 18.94 23.21
N LEU A 185 5.14 18.40 23.83
CA LEU A 185 4.09 19.24 24.44
C LEU A 185 4.63 20.18 25.53
N GLY A 186 5.62 19.75 26.31
CA GLY A 186 6.29 20.57 27.31
C GLY A 186 7.11 21.73 26.74
N GLY A 187 7.60 21.59 25.50
CA GLY A 187 8.27 22.67 24.76
C GLY A 187 7.31 23.75 24.24
N HIS A 188 6.01 23.48 24.21
CA HIS A 188 4.98 24.36 23.65
C HIS A 188 3.90 24.72 24.69
N PRO A 189 4.23 25.54 25.71
CA PRO A 189 3.28 25.87 26.79
C PRO A 189 2.04 26.64 26.31
N ASN A 190 2.13 27.34 25.17
CA ASN A 190 1.02 28.05 24.54
C ASN A 190 0.13 27.13 23.69
N GLY A 191 0.48 25.85 23.58
CA GLY A 191 -0.19 24.87 22.76
C GLY A 191 0.46 24.67 21.41
N ILE A 192 0.32 23.46 20.89
CA ILE A 192 0.80 23.04 19.56
C ILE A 192 -0.32 22.26 18.85
N THR A 193 -0.41 22.39 17.52
CA THR A 193 -1.37 21.58 16.76
C THR A 193 -0.97 20.10 16.78
N ALA A 194 -1.95 19.19 16.65
CA ALA A 194 -1.67 17.75 16.64
C ALA A 194 -0.63 17.38 15.56
N ASP A 195 -0.80 17.88 14.33
CA ASP A 195 0.11 17.59 13.22
C ASP A 195 1.54 18.07 13.49
N SER A 196 1.71 19.26 14.06
CA SER A 196 3.03 19.79 14.41
C SER A 196 3.69 18.98 15.52
N ALA A 197 2.94 18.61 16.57
CA ALA A 197 3.48 17.79 17.66
C ALA A 197 3.93 16.40 17.17
N ILE A 198 3.14 15.80 16.27
CA ILE A 198 3.47 14.52 15.62
C ILE A 198 4.74 14.66 14.78
N ASN A 199 4.83 15.68 13.93
CA ASN A 199 5.99 15.90 13.08
C ASN A 199 7.27 16.13 13.91
N GLU A 200 7.20 16.94 14.96
CA GLU A 200 8.34 17.23 15.83
C GLU A 200 8.78 16.01 16.66
N SER A 201 7.83 15.16 17.07
CA SER A 201 8.13 13.91 17.78
C SER A 201 8.80 12.83 16.91
N GLY A 202 8.78 12.99 15.58
CA GLY A 202 9.23 11.97 14.63
C GLY A 202 8.38 10.69 14.61
N LEU A 203 7.22 10.70 15.26
CA LEU A 203 6.29 9.56 15.28
C LEU A 203 5.46 9.53 14.00
N SER A 204 5.04 8.34 13.58
CA SER A 204 4.06 8.22 12.51
C SER A 204 2.73 8.85 12.95
N VAL A 205 2.03 9.55 12.04
CA VAL A 205 0.72 10.19 12.28
C VAL A 205 -0.24 9.31 13.08
N VAL A 206 -0.42 8.07 12.62
CA VAL A 206 -1.28 7.06 13.25
C VAL A 206 -0.92 6.76 14.72
N MET A 207 0.37 6.68 15.03
CA MET A 207 0.86 6.43 16.39
C MET A 207 0.76 7.69 17.25
N GLY A 208 1.08 8.85 16.69
CA GLY A 208 0.98 10.14 17.37
C GLY A 208 -0.46 10.46 17.79
N ASP A 209 -1.43 10.28 16.90
CA ASP A 209 -2.86 10.42 17.22
C ASP A 209 -3.30 9.48 18.35
N THR A 210 -2.83 8.23 18.31
CA THR A 210 -3.16 7.23 19.33
C THR A 210 -2.59 7.62 20.70
N ILE A 211 -1.36 8.15 20.74
CA ILE A 211 -0.71 8.60 21.97
C ILE A 211 -1.40 9.85 22.53
N LEU A 212 -1.69 10.86 21.70
CA LEU A 212 -2.40 12.06 22.15
C LEU A 212 -3.77 11.73 22.75
N ALA A 213 -4.51 10.81 22.13
CA ALA A 213 -5.80 10.35 22.65
C ALA A 213 -5.66 9.58 23.98
N ALA A 214 -4.63 8.75 24.13
CA ALA A 214 -4.36 8.07 25.40
C ALA A 214 -3.94 9.05 26.50
N MET A 215 -3.11 10.05 26.16
CA MET A 215 -2.70 11.11 27.07
C MET A 215 -3.88 11.98 27.51
N GLU A 216 -4.85 12.24 26.62
CA GLU A 216 -6.09 12.94 26.95
C GLU A 216 -6.92 12.17 27.98
N VAL A 217 -7.11 10.87 27.78
CA VAL A 217 -7.85 10.00 28.72
C VAL A 217 -7.15 9.93 30.09
N ALA A 218 -5.82 9.95 30.11
CA ALA A 218 -5.02 9.97 31.33
C ALA A 218 -4.94 11.36 31.99
N GLY A 219 -5.47 12.42 31.34
CA GLY A 219 -5.36 13.80 31.82
C GLY A 219 -3.96 14.42 31.68
N VAL A 220 -3.04 13.74 30.97
CA VAL A 220 -1.65 14.16 30.72
C VAL A 220 -1.55 15.16 29.59
N ALA A 221 -2.51 15.15 28.66
CA ALA A 221 -2.66 16.17 27.64
C ALA A 221 -4.09 16.68 27.65
N ARG A 222 -4.30 17.95 27.30
CA ARG A 222 -5.64 18.50 27.09
C ARG A 222 -5.69 19.36 25.85
N ARG A 223 -6.85 19.36 25.21
CA ARG A 223 -7.16 20.25 24.09
C ARG A 223 -7.53 21.63 24.63
N LEU A 224 -6.90 22.67 24.11
CA LEU A 224 -7.34 24.04 24.28
C LEU A 224 -8.55 24.31 23.37
N PRO A 225 -9.37 25.33 23.69
CA PRO A 225 -10.38 25.83 22.77
C PRO A 225 -9.74 26.13 21.41
N VAL A 226 -10.53 25.93 20.37
CA VAL A 226 -10.12 26.21 18.99
C VAL A 226 -9.72 27.68 18.89
N ASP A 227 -8.53 27.95 18.36
CA ASP A 227 -8.05 29.32 18.18
C ASP A 227 -8.83 30.07 17.08
N GLY A 228 -8.49 31.34 16.86
CA GLY A 228 -9.14 32.16 15.84
C GLY A 228 -9.00 31.60 14.41
N ASP A 229 -8.03 30.72 14.17
CA ASP A 229 -7.73 30.11 12.89
C ASP A 229 -8.42 28.74 12.71
N GLY A 230 -9.18 28.28 13.70
CA GLY A 230 -9.88 27.01 13.61
C GLY A 230 -9.03 25.80 14.02
N ASN A 231 -7.85 26.00 14.60
CA ASN A 231 -6.94 24.93 14.97
C ASN A 231 -7.16 24.44 16.41
N GLU A 232 -7.10 23.12 16.58
CA GLU A 232 -7.11 22.48 17.89
C GLU A 232 -5.68 22.43 18.44
N LEU A 233 -5.42 23.22 19.49
CA LEU A 233 -4.12 23.26 20.16
C LEU A 233 -4.09 22.28 21.34
N TRP A 234 -2.96 21.61 21.53
CA TRP A 234 -2.70 20.66 22.60
C TRP A 234 -1.67 21.20 23.57
N VAL A 235 -1.95 21.08 24.86
CA VAL A 235 -1.03 21.41 25.94
C VAL A 235 -0.85 20.24 26.88
N ILE A 236 0.28 20.21 27.60
CA ILE A 236 0.50 19.28 28.69
C ILE A 236 -0.49 19.58 29.84
N GLY A 237 -1.10 18.53 30.37
CA GLY A 237 -1.98 18.54 31.53
C GLY A 237 -1.25 18.06 32.79
N ASP A 238 -1.99 17.98 33.89
CA ASP A 238 -1.44 17.65 35.22
C ASP A 238 -1.50 16.14 35.54
N GLY A 239 -1.90 15.31 34.58
CA GLY A 239 -1.98 13.86 34.74
C GLY A 239 -0.62 13.16 34.86
N ASP A 240 -0.62 11.95 35.41
CA ASP A 240 0.57 11.12 35.55
C ASP A 240 0.88 10.34 34.25
N LEU A 241 2.05 10.58 33.67
CA LEU A 241 2.54 9.89 32.46
C LEU A 241 2.54 8.37 32.59
N ALA A 242 2.73 7.82 33.79
CA ALA A 242 2.72 6.38 34.02
C ALA A 242 1.34 5.73 33.83
N THR A 243 0.27 6.53 33.80
CA THR A 243 -1.11 6.06 33.59
C THR A 243 -1.52 6.02 32.13
N VAL A 244 -0.71 6.58 31.22
CA VAL A 244 -0.98 6.58 29.78
C VAL A 244 -0.82 5.16 29.23
N ASP A 245 -1.91 4.59 28.73
CA ASP A 245 -1.92 3.29 28.07
C ASP A 245 -2.32 3.42 26.58
N PRO A 246 -1.34 3.49 25.66
CA PRO A 246 -1.61 3.58 24.23
C PRO A 246 -2.39 2.39 23.67
N ALA A 247 -2.32 1.20 24.30
CA ALA A 247 -3.06 0.03 23.84
C ALA A 247 -4.56 0.14 24.11
N ASN A 248 -4.94 0.86 25.16
CA ASN A 248 -6.31 1.13 25.57
C ASN A 248 -6.83 2.51 25.11
N ALA A 249 -6.09 3.22 24.25
CA ALA A 249 -6.52 4.49 23.68
C ALA A 249 -7.90 4.38 23.01
N PRO A 250 -8.79 5.37 23.18
CA PRO A 250 -10.12 5.33 22.59
C PRO A 250 -10.02 5.28 21.06
N THR A 251 -10.91 4.52 20.41
CA THR A 251 -10.92 4.43 18.95
C THR A 251 -11.46 5.69 18.29
N HIS A 252 -12.19 6.51 19.03
CA HIS A 252 -12.81 7.75 18.56
C HIS A 252 -12.53 8.85 19.57
N THR A 253 -12.22 10.05 19.09
CA THR A 253 -12.17 11.27 19.90
C THR A 253 -13.29 12.20 19.49
N THR A 254 -13.97 12.77 20.47
CA THR A 254 -15.03 13.76 20.22
C THR A 254 -14.41 15.14 20.40
N CYS A 255 -14.51 15.99 19.37
CA CYS A 255 -14.11 17.38 19.52
C CYS A 255 -14.97 18.04 20.61
N PRO A 256 -14.39 18.58 21.69
CA PRO A 256 -15.17 19.19 22.77
C PRO A 256 -15.92 20.44 22.31
N THR A 257 -15.47 21.09 21.24
CA THR A 257 -16.03 22.35 20.73
C THR A 257 -17.25 22.13 19.83
N CYS A 258 -17.20 21.15 18.91
CA CYS A 258 -18.26 20.95 17.91
C CYS A 258 -19.01 19.61 18.06
N GLY A 259 -18.60 18.73 18.97
CA GLY A 259 -19.23 17.43 19.20
C GLY A 259 -18.98 16.40 18.08
N HIS A 260 -18.16 16.71 17.08
CA HIS A 260 -17.89 15.79 15.99
C HIS A 260 -16.92 14.68 16.43
N THR A 261 -17.30 13.42 16.22
CA THR A 261 -16.49 12.25 16.53
C THR A 261 -15.54 11.93 15.37
N ARG A 262 -14.22 12.03 15.60
CA ARG A 262 -13.20 11.60 14.64
C ARG A 262 -12.71 10.20 15.00
N LYS A 263 -12.61 9.33 13.99
CA LYS A 263 -12.10 7.96 14.15
C LYS A 263 -10.56 7.99 14.15
N ILE A 264 -9.95 7.64 15.28
CA ILE A 264 -8.51 7.40 15.36
C ILE A 264 -8.22 6.08 14.66
N ARG A 265 -7.43 6.15 13.58
CA ARG A 265 -6.93 4.93 12.95
C ARG A 265 -5.91 4.34 13.90
N ARG A 266 -6.20 3.17 14.48
CA ARG A 266 -5.19 2.44 15.24
C ARG A 266 -4.10 1.96 14.29
N PRO A 267 -2.82 2.03 14.67
CA PRO A 267 -1.79 1.29 13.96
C PRO A 267 -2.17 -0.18 14.13
N SER A 268 -2.64 -0.80 13.04
CA SER A 268 -3.01 -2.21 13.08
C SER A 268 -1.81 -2.97 13.61
N ALA A 269 -1.88 -3.48 14.84
CA ALA A 269 -0.96 -4.48 15.33
C ALA A 269 -0.91 -5.52 14.22
N ARG A 270 0.29 -5.70 13.64
CA ARG A 270 0.52 -6.54 12.48
C ARG A 270 0.16 -7.96 12.88
N ARG A 271 -1.10 -8.34 12.69
CA ARG A 271 -1.52 -9.74 12.79
C ARG A 271 -0.69 -10.47 11.75
N THR A 272 0.17 -11.34 12.25
CA THR A 272 0.84 -12.39 11.49
C THR A 272 -0.18 -12.99 10.53
N THR A 273 0.16 -12.91 9.25
CA THR A 273 -0.64 -13.37 8.13
C THR A 273 -1.04 -14.83 8.30
N SER A 274 -2.29 -15.09 8.67
CA SER A 274 -2.91 -16.37 8.37
C SER A 274 -3.42 -16.29 6.94
N THR A 275 -2.72 -16.97 6.04
CA THR A 275 -3.23 -17.37 4.73
C THR A 275 -4.53 -18.15 4.91
N GLY A 276 -5.66 -17.54 4.57
CA GLY A 276 -6.98 -18.16 4.74
C GLY A 276 -8.07 -17.42 3.99
N ARG A 277 -8.26 -17.84 2.74
CA ARG A 277 -9.36 -17.52 1.82
C ARG A 277 -10.73 -17.47 2.53
N THR A 278 -11.33 -16.29 2.73
CA THR A 278 -12.80 -16.13 2.85
C THR A 278 -13.27 -14.81 2.27
N SER A 279 -14.17 -14.92 1.29
CA SER A 279 -15.18 -13.91 0.98
C SER A 279 -15.85 -13.45 2.29
N GLY A 280 -15.91 -12.14 2.54
CA GLY A 280 -16.64 -11.58 3.69
C GLY A 280 -15.87 -10.64 4.62
N GLU A 281 -14.59 -10.34 4.36
CA GLU A 281 -13.90 -9.31 5.15
C GLU A 281 -14.42 -7.91 4.79
N ILE A 282 -14.85 -7.15 5.79
CA ILE A 282 -15.33 -5.78 5.66
C ILE A 282 -14.11 -4.84 5.64
N ASN A 283 -14.04 -3.95 4.67
CA ASN A 283 -13.06 -2.87 4.55
C ASN A 283 -13.20 -1.85 5.70
N SER A 284 -12.18 -1.02 5.90
CA SER A 284 -12.17 0.02 6.92
C SER A 284 -13.31 1.05 6.83
N ASP A 285 -13.96 1.11 5.66
CA ASP A 285 -15.11 1.95 5.32
C ASP A 285 -16.47 1.25 5.50
N GLY A 286 -16.49 0.01 6.01
CA GLY A 286 -17.73 -0.76 6.21
C GLY A 286 -18.21 -1.50 4.97
N SER A 287 -17.52 -1.37 3.83
CA SER A 287 -17.88 -2.08 2.60
C SER A 287 -17.34 -3.51 2.57
N ALA A 288 -18.06 -4.45 1.95
CA ALA A 288 -17.51 -5.77 1.69
C ALA A 288 -16.26 -5.68 0.79
N LYS A 289 -15.21 -6.46 1.09
CA LYS A 289 -14.05 -6.60 0.21
C LYS A 289 -14.50 -7.15 -1.14
N LEU A 290 -14.29 -6.32 -2.14
CA LEU A 290 -14.47 -6.65 -3.54
C LEU A 290 -13.42 -7.69 -3.95
N GLY A 291 -13.81 -8.64 -4.79
CA GLY A 291 -12.91 -9.56 -5.46
C GLY A 291 -11.92 -8.84 -6.37
N LYS A 292 -10.93 -9.58 -6.86
CA LYS A 292 -9.94 -9.05 -7.81
C LYS A 292 -10.69 -8.49 -9.02
N ASN A 293 -10.40 -7.23 -9.38
CA ASN A 293 -11.02 -6.48 -10.49
C ASN A 293 -12.51 -6.17 -10.38
N GLU A 294 -13.21 -6.60 -9.33
CA GLU A 294 -14.67 -6.45 -9.25
C GLU A 294 -15.12 -4.98 -9.29
N LEU A 295 -14.38 -4.07 -8.66
CA LEU A 295 -14.65 -2.63 -8.75
C LEU A 295 -14.58 -2.12 -10.19
N ARG A 296 -13.57 -2.54 -10.94
CA ARG A 296 -13.38 -2.12 -12.34
C ARG A 296 -14.52 -2.65 -13.20
N ASN A 297 -14.93 -3.90 -12.99
CA ASN A 297 -16.01 -4.52 -13.73
C ASN A 297 -17.36 -3.81 -13.45
N ARG A 298 -17.61 -3.39 -12.19
CA ARG A 298 -18.79 -2.59 -11.83
C ARG A 298 -18.78 -1.21 -12.48
N VAL A 299 -17.62 -0.54 -12.51
CA VAL A 299 -17.45 0.76 -13.19
C VAL A 299 -17.72 0.61 -14.69
N GLU A 300 -17.18 -0.43 -15.33
CA GLU A 300 -17.41 -0.70 -16.74
C GLU A 300 -18.89 -0.99 -17.04
N ALA A 301 -19.53 -1.84 -16.23
CA ALA A 301 -20.95 -2.15 -16.38
C ALA A 301 -21.82 -0.89 -16.29
N PHE A 302 -21.56 -0.03 -15.28
CA PHE A 302 -22.26 1.25 -15.13
C PHE A 302 -22.08 2.17 -16.34
N MET A 303 -20.85 2.31 -16.85
CA MET A 303 -20.56 3.14 -18.02
C MET A 303 -21.23 2.60 -19.30
N ARG A 304 -21.35 1.28 -19.43
CA ARG A 304 -22.04 0.64 -20.55
C ARG A 304 -23.56 0.77 -20.47
N ASP A 305 -24.12 0.71 -19.25
CA ASP A 305 -25.55 0.92 -19.00
C ASP A 305 -25.98 2.37 -19.30
N LEU A 306 -25.13 3.36 -18.96
CA LEU A 306 -25.32 4.76 -19.37
C LEU A 306 -25.30 4.96 -20.89
N GLY A 307 -24.53 4.14 -21.61
CA GLY A 307 -24.34 4.24 -23.05
C GLY A 307 -23.40 5.38 -23.49
N PRO A 308 -23.10 5.46 -24.81
CA PRO A 308 -22.21 6.48 -25.35
C PRO A 308 -22.81 7.89 -25.23
N GLY A 309 -21.94 8.90 -25.17
CA GLY A 309 -22.33 10.33 -25.10
C GLY A 309 -22.57 10.89 -23.70
N HIS A 310 -22.52 10.07 -22.65
CA HIS A 310 -22.63 10.52 -21.26
C HIS A 310 -21.25 10.75 -20.65
N GLU A 311 -20.98 12.00 -20.27
CA GLU A 311 -19.75 12.37 -19.56
C GLU A 311 -19.97 12.34 -18.05
N VAL A 312 -19.14 11.58 -17.34
CA VAL A 312 -19.22 11.47 -15.87
C VAL A 312 -17.87 11.64 -15.22
N THR A 313 -17.88 12.23 -14.02
CA THR A 313 -16.68 12.35 -13.19
C THR A 313 -16.50 11.09 -12.32
N PRO A 314 -15.27 10.75 -11.90
CA PRO A 314 -15.05 9.63 -10.98
C PRO A 314 -15.84 9.74 -9.68
N GLY A 315 -16.07 10.97 -9.19
CA GLY A 315 -16.87 11.23 -8.00
C GLY A 315 -18.36 10.90 -8.19
N THR A 316 -18.92 11.15 -9.38
CA THR A 316 -20.29 10.78 -9.72
C THR A 316 -20.44 9.27 -9.77
N VAL A 317 -19.58 8.59 -10.53
CA VAL A 317 -19.59 7.12 -10.66
C VAL A 317 -19.45 6.46 -9.29
N ALA A 318 -18.56 6.97 -8.44
CA ALA A 318 -18.34 6.46 -7.10
C ALA A 318 -19.59 6.48 -6.21
N ARG A 319 -20.45 7.49 -6.35
CA ARG A 319 -21.72 7.59 -5.62
C ARG A 319 -22.72 6.55 -6.12
N GLU A 320 -22.86 6.44 -7.43
CA GLU A 320 -23.84 5.53 -8.07
C GLU A 320 -23.52 4.05 -7.83
N ILE A 321 -22.24 3.64 -7.86
CA ILE A 321 -21.85 2.24 -7.66
C ILE A 321 -21.81 1.77 -6.19
N GLY A 322 -22.42 2.54 -5.27
CA GLY A 322 -22.51 2.20 -3.85
C GLY A 322 -21.46 2.85 -2.96
N GLY A 323 -21.19 4.14 -3.18
CA GLY A 323 -20.41 4.99 -2.26
C GLY A 323 -18.95 4.57 -2.09
N ARG A 324 -18.27 4.19 -3.18
CA ARG A 324 -16.86 3.78 -3.16
C ARG A 324 -15.91 4.98 -3.13
N SER A 325 -14.64 4.75 -2.81
CA SER A 325 -13.63 5.83 -2.82
C SER A 325 -13.47 6.41 -4.24
N PRO A 326 -13.63 7.75 -4.44
CA PRO A 326 -13.48 8.39 -5.74
C PRO A 326 -12.11 8.14 -6.39
N GLY A 327 -11.03 8.08 -5.58
CA GLY A 327 -9.69 7.78 -6.09
C GLY A 327 -9.53 6.36 -6.61
N ALA A 328 -10.22 5.39 -6.00
CA ALA A 328 -10.22 4.00 -6.48
C ALA A 328 -11.00 3.86 -7.79
N VAL A 329 -12.12 4.59 -7.91
CA VAL A 329 -12.90 4.67 -9.14
C VAL A 329 -12.10 5.33 -10.25
N ARG A 330 -11.42 6.47 -9.98
CA ARG A 330 -10.51 7.13 -10.92
C ARG A 330 -9.45 6.16 -11.48
N ASN A 331 -8.73 5.44 -10.61
CA ASN A 331 -7.74 4.44 -11.03
C ASN A 331 -8.37 3.32 -11.89
N GLY A 332 -9.62 2.93 -11.57
CA GLY A 332 -10.39 2.01 -12.41
C GLY A 332 -10.70 2.57 -13.79
N MET A 333 -11.15 3.83 -13.85
CA MET A 333 -11.46 4.54 -15.09
C MET A 333 -10.21 4.76 -15.94
N ASP A 334 -9.08 5.18 -15.35
CA ASP A 334 -7.79 5.33 -16.04
C ASP A 334 -7.35 4.03 -16.73
N LYS A 335 -7.51 2.90 -16.03
CA LYS A 335 -7.23 1.58 -16.62
C LYS A 335 -8.16 1.24 -17.77
N LEU A 336 -9.45 1.54 -17.64
CA LEU A 336 -10.42 1.31 -18.71
C LEU A 336 -10.17 2.24 -19.92
N THR A 337 -9.68 3.45 -19.69
CA THR A 337 -9.19 4.34 -20.74
C THR A 337 -7.99 3.75 -21.46
N GLY A 338 -7.00 3.23 -20.71
CA GLY A 338 -5.85 2.53 -21.30
C GLY A 338 -6.22 1.26 -22.08
N LEU A 339 -7.39 0.68 -21.83
CA LEU A 339 -7.94 -0.47 -22.57
C LEU A 339 -8.85 -0.05 -23.75
N GLY A 340 -9.05 1.25 -23.99
CA GLY A 340 -9.93 1.76 -25.03
C GLY A 340 -11.43 1.58 -24.76
N VAL A 341 -11.81 1.26 -23.52
CA VAL A 341 -13.23 1.13 -23.11
C VAL A 341 -13.83 2.50 -22.83
N LEU A 342 -13.06 3.36 -22.16
CA LEU A 342 -13.44 4.74 -21.85
C LEU A 342 -12.54 5.72 -22.59
N VAL A 343 -13.01 6.95 -22.72
CA VAL A 343 -12.22 8.07 -23.22
C VAL A 343 -12.27 9.18 -22.18
N LEU A 344 -11.12 9.76 -21.85
CA LEU A 344 -11.05 10.99 -21.04
C LEU A 344 -11.42 12.17 -21.96
N THR A 345 -12.55 12.82 -21.70
CA THR A 345 -13.05 13.92 -22.56
C THR A 345 -12.60 15.29 -22.06
N ARG A 346 -12.37 15.45 -20.75
CA ARG A 346 -11.90 16.69 -20.13
C ARG A 346 -10.90 16.39 -19.02
N GLU A 347 -9.81 17.14 -18.95
CA GLU A 347 -8.76 16.97 -17.93
C GLU A 347 -9.08 17.68 -16.60
N ALA A 348 -9.85 18.77 -16.63
CA ALA A 348 -10.19 19.55 -15.43
C ALA A 348 -11.63 20.12 -15.49
N PRO A 349 -12.58 19.62 -14.67
CA PRO A 349 -12.48 18.40 -13.88
C PRO A 349 -12.35 17.16 -14.78
N GLU A 350 -11.60 16.15 -14.32
CA GLU A 350 -11.47 14.89 -15.06
C GLU A 350 -12.85 14.27 -15.32
N THR A 351 -13.19 14.17 -16.60
CA THR A 351 -14.48 13.65 -17.05
C THR A 351 -14.25 12.59 -18.11
N TYR A 352 -14.96 11.46 -18.00
CA TYR A 352 -14.80 10.31 -18.87
C TYR A 352 -16.14 9.97 -19.51
N ALA A 353 -16.10 9.42 -20.72
CA ALA A 353 -17.24 8.87 -21.42
C ALA A 353 -16.93 7.44 -21.90
N LEU A 354 -17.98 6.65 -22.18
CA LEU A 354 -17.83 5.39 -22.89
C LEU A 354 -17.31 5.68 -24.31
N ALA A 355 -16.31 4.92 -24.77
CA ALA A 355 -15.80 5.05 -26.14
C ALA A 355 -16.91 4.76 -27.18
N ASP A 356 -16.81 5.35 -28.37
CA ASP A 356 -17.79 5.13 -29.45
C ASP A 356 -17.80 3.68 -29.97
N ASN A 357 -16.66 3.00 -29.88
CA ASN A 357 -16.51 1.60 -30.24
C ASN A 357 -15.74 0.85 -29.14
N PRO A 358 -16.35 0.64 -27.97
CA PRO A 358 -15.67 -0.02 -26.86
C PRO A 358 -15.50 -1.51 -27.20
N PRO A 359 -14.38 -2.15 -26.80
CA PRO A 359 -14.20 -3.59 -27.01
C PRO A 359 -15.33 -4.38 -26.34
N ALA A 360 -15.60 -5.61 -26.77
CA ALA A 360 -16.69 -6.41 -26.23
C ALA A 360 -16.54 -6.61 -24.70
N PRO A 361 -17.63 -6.55 -23.92
CA PRO A 361 -17.55 -6.73 -22.47
C PRO A 361 -17.10 -8.15 -22.15
N THR A 362 -16.21 -8.26 -21.16
CA THR A 362 -15.79 -9.56 -20.62
C THR A 362 -16.97 -10.31 -19.99
N ALA A 363 -16.85 -11.63 -19.82
CA ALA A 363 -17.93 -12.43 -19.21
C ALA A 363 -18.30 -11.94 -17.80
N GLU A 364 -17.31 -11.49 -17.02
CA GLU A 364 -17.53 -10.93 -15.68
C GLU A 364 -18.33 -9.63 -15.73
N VAL A 365 -18.05 -8.73 -16.67
CA VAL A 365 -18.79 -7.48 -16.86
C VAL A 365 -20.21 -7.77 -17.37
N ARG A 366 -20.35 -8.75 -18.26
CA ARG A 366 -21.66 -9.18 -18.78
C ARG A 366 -22.57 -9.71 -17.67
N ALA A 367 -22.01 -10.38 -16.66
CA ALA A 367 -22.77 -10.83 -15.50
C ALA A 367 -23.34 -9.66 -14.67
N PHE A 368 -22.73 -8.48 -14.70
CA PHE A 368 -23.25 -7.27 -14.06
C PHE A 368 -24.27 -6.51 -14.93
N LEU A 369 -24.23 -6.70 -16.26
CA LEU A 369 -25.17 -6.08 -17.21
C LEU A 369 -26.46 -6.89 -17.37
N ALA A 370 -26.43 -8.19 -17.08
CA ALA A 370 -27.62 -9.02 -17.15
C ALA A 370 -28.61 -8.57 -16.05
N PRO A 371 -29.88 -8.26 -16.40
CA PRO A 371 -30.90 -8.05 -15.38
C PRO A 371 -30.99 -9.32 -14.52
N PRO A 372 -31.27 -9.21 -13.21
CA PRO A 372 -31.46 -10.39 -12.39
C PRO A 372 -32.57 -11.22 -13.03
N GLU A 373 -32.26 -12.46 -13.42
CA GLU A 373 -33.30 -13.39 -13.85
C GLU A 373 -34.28 -13.48 -12.69
N THR A 374 -35.46 -12.88 -12.88
CA THR A 374 -36.57 -13.06 -11.97
C THR A 374 -36.96 -14.50 -12.16
N ASP A 375 -36.55 -15.32 -11.20
CA ASP A 375 -36.90 -16.72 -11.09
C ASP A 375 -38.40 -16.81 -10.79
N ASP A 376 -39.22 -16.48 -11.78
CA ASP A 376 -40.67 -16.63 -11.78
C ASP A 376 -41.01 -18.06 -12.18
N THR A 377 -40.39 -19.02 -11.48
CA THR A 377 -40.82 -20.42 -11.46
C THR A 377 -41.78 -20.59 -10.30
N THR A 378 -43.01 -20.07 -10.46
CA THR A 378 -44.15 -20.59 -9.69
C THR A 378 -45.11 -21.25 -10.67
N ALA A 379 -45.03 -22.58 -10.69
CA ALA A 379 -46.09 -23.41 -11.23
C ALA A 379 -47.41 -23.08 -10.51
N ASP A 380 -48.45 -22.81 -11.27
CA ASP A 380 -49.80 -23.21 -10.89
C ASP A 380 -50.55 -23.73 -12.11
N GLU A 381 -50.35 -25.03 -12.35
CA GLU A 381 -51.38 -25.85 -12.98
C GLU A 381 -52.54 -25.99 -12.00
N THR A 382 -53.60 -25.20 -12.16
CA THR A 382 -54.94 -25.69 -11.81
C THR A 382 -55.93 -25.38 -12.92
N ALA A 383 -56.41 -26.47 -13.50
CA ALA A 383 -57.54 -26.52 -14.40
C ALA A 383 -58.78 -25.83 -13.83
N THR A 384 -59.51 -25.09 -14.65
CA THR A 384 -60.97 -25.14 -14.65
C THR A 384 -61.48 -24.95 -16.07
N ASP A 385 -61.83 -26.10 -16.63
CA ASP A 385 -62.87 -26.35 -17.63
C ASP A 385 -64.10 -25.44 -17.44
N GLU A 386 -64.49 -24.62 -18.43
CA GLU A 386 -65.93 -24.45 -18.77
C GLU A 386 -66.19 -23.70 -20.10
N ALA A 387 -66.98 -24.36 -20.95
CA ALA A 387 -67.98 -23.83 -21.88
C ALA A 387 -67.57 -23.03 -23.14
N ALA A 388 -67.42 -23.79 -24.23
CA ALA A 388 -68.26 -23.74 -25.44
C ALA A 388 -68.99 -22.42 -25.79
N ALA A 389 -68.62 -21.82 -26.93
CA ALA A 389 -69.58 -21.39 -27.96
C ALA A 389 -68.87 -21.23 -29.32
N ALA A 390 -69.45 -21.88 -30.33
CA ALA A 390 -68.95 -22.02 -31.70
C ALA A 390 -69.13 -20.73 -32.55
N PRO A 391 -68.59 -20.69 -33.78
CA PRO A 391 -68.43 -19.48 -34.58
C PRO A 391 -69.64 -19.20 -35.48
N VAL A 392 -69.87 -17.94 -35.82
CA VAL A 392 -70.71 -17.56 -36.95
C VAL A 392 -69.96 -16.53 -37.79
N THR A 393 -69.48 -17.00 -38.94
CA THR A 393 -69.16 -16.19 -40.12
C THR A 393 -70.40 -16.07 -40.99
N ALA A 394 -70.81 -14.85 -41.31
CA ALA A 394 -71.30 -14.40 -42.61
C ALA A 394 -71.38 -12.87 -42.61
#